data_AF-A0A5F0K613-F1
#
_entry.id   AF-A0A5F0K613-F1
#
_cell.length_a   1.000
_cell.length_b   1.000
_cell.length_c   1.000
_cell.angle_alpha   90.00
_cell.angle_beta   90.00
_cell.angle_gamma   90.00
#
_symmetry.space_group_name_H-M   'P 1'
#
loop_
_entity.id
_entity.type
_entity.pdbx_description
1 polymer ?
#
loop_
_entity_poly.entity_id
_entity_poly.type
_entity_poly.pdbx_seq_one_letter_code
_entity_poly.pdbx_strand_id
1 'polypeptide(L)'
;MQKTILAMMLMATLSGCGGGGGDTGNPASPSALTMSGKAIDGYIQGATVYLDLNFNRQWDEGEPLTTTNDAGDYRLELPEDLQTCAQYAPLVVDVPVDAVDQDLGPVTEAYQMVLPPTFAPITKDDVYHVTPLTTVLWSSVESELAAESQTTCQSVMANRQKQEQLITSMRQAVSRVVSHYNISEQKLYADFIASGDSETGTLAQEIVRGLQQSFTETEALKRQNPDATFVYVDYHKGDSRDNNNAYPDAWYREIQLQGAAQSSTDLVKVSDDFAQIIKTIIYGEERQVAGNNYTYTTRYDFESRYGDNTPYSCDIKETLSTRSHDKTYTLVNLAEASAENFNDCAPDDMAAAITHRYASISYDANDLSYSTQFTYNRQAGTFSFLNDWVGLEGQLSTLNMGELTAALEALPYPYDEPSQDPDAASWVKSMTASENGNTIRTSYDSDGLYKKQTTHADGTHSLECGTDGINWGTCQ
;
A
#
# COMPACT_ATOMS: atom_id res chain seq x y z
N MET A 1 -46.00 62.19 -13.13
CA MET A 1 -47.18 61.30 -13.12
C MET A 1 -46.98 60.34 -11.96
N GLN A 2 -47.39 60.72 -10.74
CA GLN A 2 -48.59 60.22 -10.03
C GLN A 2 -48.72 58.69 -10.13
N LYS A 3 -48.69 57.93 -9.03
CA LYS A 3 -49.67 58.01 -7.93
C LYS A 3 -49.10 57.60 -6.56
N THR A 4 -49.57 58.33 -5.55
CA THR A 4 -49.43 58.13 -4.10
C THR A 4 -50.74 57.52 -3.55
N ILE A 5 -50.66 56.56 -2.63
CA ILE A 5 -51.67 56.17 -1.61
C ILE A 5 -50.83 55.51 -0.49
N LEU A 6 -50.61 56.01 0.74
CA LEU A 6 -51.40 56.59 1.85
C LEU A 6 -52.37 55.62 2.55
N ALA A 7 -51.93 55.01 3.65
CA ALA A 7 -52.74 54.61 4.80
C ALA A 7 -51.77 54.38 6.00
N MET A 8 -51.70 55.20 7.05
CA MET A 8 -52.67 55.65 8.07
C MET A 8 -52.30 55.00 9.43
N MET A 9 -51.83 55.89 10.31
CA MET A 9 -51.60 55.84 11.76
C MET A 9 -52.31 54.76 12.59
N LEU A 10 -51.61 54.28 13.62
CA LEU A 10 -52.16 54.20 14.97
C LEU A 10 -51.03 54.35 16.03
N MET A 11 -51.09 55.43 16.82
CA MET A 11 -50.34 55.58 18.07
C MET A 11 -51.27 55.22 19.23
N ALA A 12 -50.75 54.43 20.18
CA ALA A 12 -51.21 54.41 21.56
C ALA A 12 -49.99 54.28 22.49
N THR A 13 -49.80 55.28 23.33
CA THR A 13 -48.86 55.31 24.45
C THR A 13 -49.52 54.69 25.67
N LEU A 14 -48.76 53.97 26.52
CA LEU A 14 -48.79 54.07 27.99
C LEU A 14 -47.76 53.13 28.65
N SER A 15 -46.78 53.78 29.30
CA SER A 15 -46.01 53.45 30.51
C SER A 15 -45.98 52.03 31.09
N GLY A 16 -44.76 51.53 31.38
CA GLY A 16 -44.51 50.46 32.34
C GLY A 16 -43.02 50.25 32.62
N CYS A 17 -42.61 50.45 33.87
CA CYS A 17 -41.27 50.27 34.44
C CYS A 17 -40.84 48.79 34.45
N GLY A 18 -39.54 48.50 34.29
CA GLY A 18 -39.00 47.17 34.56
C GLY A 18 -37.54 47.00 34.11
N GLY A 19 -36.61 47.22 35.03
CA GLY A 19 -35.20 46.89 34.84
C GLY A 19 -34.95 45.38 34.84
N GLY A 20 -33.86 44.98 34.18
CA GLY A 20 -33.31 43.64 34.22
C GLY A 20 -32.11 43.56 33.29
N GLY A 21 -30.91 43.50 33.87
CA GLY A 21 -29.69 43.20 33.12
C GLY A 21 -29.83 41.82 32.48
N GLY A 22 -29.59 41.75 31.17
CA GLY A 22 -29.54 40.52 30.42
C GLY A 22 -28.21 40.49 29.70
N ASP A 23 -27.37 39.55 30.12
CA ASP A 23 -26.13 39.17 29.47
C ASP A 23 -26.28 39.18 27.95
N THR A 24 -25.36 39.86 27.28
CA THR A 24 -25.08 39.61 25.87
C THR A 24 -24.54 38.19 25.77
N GLY A 25 -25.44 37.22 25.69
CA GLY A 25 -25.14 35.88 25.23
C GLY A 25 -24.55 36.03 23.83
N ASN A 26 -23.23 35.90 23.75
CA ASN A 26 -22.53 35.72 22.49
C ASN A 26 -23.25 34.58 21.75
N PRO A 27 -23.62 34.72 20.46
CA PRO A 27 -24.13 33.58 19.72
C PRO A 27 -23.07 32.49 19.83
N ALA A 28 -23.46 31.31 20.36
CA ALA A 28 -22.58 30.17 20.44
C ALA A 28 -22.04 29.92 19.04
N SER A 29 -20.72 30.08 18.87
CA SER A 29 -20.04 29.63 17.66
C SER A 29 -20.49 28.20 17.37
N PRO A 30 -20.75 27.84 16.10
CA PRO A 30 -21.00 26.45 15.76
C PRO A 30 -19.90 25.60 16.39
N SER A 31 -20.27 24.57 17.16
CA SER A 31 -19.26 23.72 17.79
C SER A 31 -18.45 23.08 16.65
N ALA A 32 -17.20 23.50 16.49
CA ALA A 32 -16.31 22.90 15.50
C ALA A 32 -16.24 21.39 15.75
N LEU A 33 -16.37 20.60 14.68
CA LEU A 33 -16.10 19.17 14.75
C LEU A 33 -14.62 18.99 15.07
N THR A 34 -14.30 18.01 15.90
CA THR A 34 -12.92 17.82 16.36
C THR A 34 -12.54 16.37 16.35
N MET A 35 -11.35 16.08 15.84
CA MET A 35 -10.71 14.79 16.02
C MET A 35 -9.91 14.83 17.32
N SER A 36 -10.20 13.90 18.23
CA SER A 36 -9.50 13.81 19.51
C SER A 36 -8.95 12.40 19.68
N GLY A 37 -7.80 12.29 20.30
CA GLY A 37 -7.09 11.04 20.45
C GLY A 37 -5.85 11.22 21.30
N LYS A 38 -4.98 10.22 21.26
CA LYS A 38 -3.68 10.24 21.91
C LYS A 38 -2.59 9.82 20.94
N ALA A 39 -1.39 10.37 21.11
CA ALA A 39 -0.16 9.84 20.52
C ALA A 39 0.44 8.82 21.51
N ILE A 40 0.58 7.55 21.09
CA ILE A 40 0.89 6.42 21.99
C ILE A 40 2.05 5.57 21.44
N ASP A 41 3.23 5.77 21.99
CA ASP A 41 4.37 4.83 22.08
C ASP A 41 4.57 4.51 23.57
N GLY A 42 5.23 5.40 24.31
CA GLY A 42 4.68 5.96 25.56
C GLY A 42 3.74 7.14 25.23
N TYR A 43 3.02 7.70 26.22
CA TYR A 43 2.26 8.92 25.92
C TYR A 43 3.22 10.04 25.50
N ILE A 44 3.04 10.58 24.29
CA ILE A 44 3.98 11.57 23.74
C ILE A 44 3.54 12.99 24.04
N GLN A 45 4.35 13.74 24.78
CA GLN A 45 4.15 15.16 25.05
C GLN A 45 4.94 16.05 24.08
N GLY A 46 4.30 17.11 23.59
CA GLY A 46 4.95 18.15 22.78
C GLY A 46 5.10 17.81 21.29
N ALA A 47 4.42 16.78 20.81
CA ALA A 47 4.36 16.44 19.39
C ALA A 47 3.32 17.28 18.65
N THR A 48 3.57 17.57 17.37
CA THR A 48 2.63 18.28 16.51
C THR A 48 1.71 17.29 15.83
N VAL A 49 0.40 17.52 15.87
CA VAL A 49 -0.59 16.65 15.22
C VAL A 49 -1.27 17.44 14.12
N TYR A 50 -1.27 16.94 12.89
CA TYR A 50 -1.90 17.60 11.75
C TYR A 50 -2.57 16.62 10.78
N LEU A 51 -3.52 17.13 10.01
CA LEU A 51 -4.21 16.35 8.98
C LEU A 51 -3.50 16.56 7.64
N ASP A 52 -2.88 15.52 7.11
CA ASP A 52 -2.10 15.55 5.88
C ASP A 52 -3.03 15.40 4.66
N LEU A 53 -3.43 16.52 4.08
CA LEU A 53 -4.44 16.60 3.03
C LEU A 53 -3.90 16.19 1.67
N ASN A 54 -2.58 16.17 1.48
CA ASN A 54 -1.92 15.89 0.20
C ASN A 54 -0.96 14.69 0.23
N PHE A 55 -0.93 13.96 1.35
CA PHE A 55 -0.23 12.69 1.54
C PHE A 55 1.29 12.82 1.37
N ASN A 56 1.85 13.98 1.73
CA ASN A 56 3.29 14.24 1.59
C ASN A 56 4.07 14.07 2.90
N ARG A 57 3.39 13.75 4.01
CA ARG A 57 3.95 13.64 5.36
C ARG A 57 4.67 14.90 5.84
N GLN A 58 4.24 16.06 5.36
CA GLN A 58 4.73 17.37 5.76
C GLN A 58 3.53 18.25 6.09
N TRP A 59 3.66 19.06 7.13
CA TRP A 59 2.61 20.04 7.40
C TRP A 59 2.70 21.18 6.38
N ASP A 60 1.59 21.41 5.67
CA ASP A 60 1.46 22.48 4.70
C ASP A 60 0.50 23.59 5.15
N GLU A 61 0.66 24.79 4.56
CA GLU A 61 -0.25 25.89 4.81
C GLU A 61 -1.69 25.52 4.39
N GLY A 62 -2.62 25.61 5.34
CA GLY A 62 -4.02 25.23 5.15
C GLY A 62 -4.40 23.90 5.80
N GLU A 63 -3.42 23.14 6.30
CA GLU A 63 -3.68 21.94 7.08
C GLU A 63 -3.92 22.27 8.56
N PRO A 64 -5.01 21.76 9.16
CA PRO A 64 -5.27 21.98 10.57
C PRO A 64 -4.20 21.27 11.40
N LEU A 65 -3.74 21.93 12.48
CA LEU A 65 -2.74 21.39 13.40
C LEU A 65 -3.09 21.66 14.87
N THR A 66 -2.52 20.85 15.77
CA THR A 66 -2.58 21.00 17.23
C THR A 66 -1.32 20.40 17.86
N THR A 67 -1.21 20.37 19.20
CA THR A 67 -0.06 19.81 19.92
C THR A 67 -0.53 18.87 21.03
N THR A 68 0.23 17.81 21.30
CA THR A 68 -0.06 16.88 22.39
C THR A 68 0.28 17.45 23.77
N ASN A 69 -0.55 17.16 24.78
CA ASN A 69 -0.32 17.54 26.18
C ASN A 69 0.58 16.52 26.93
N ASP A 70 0.72 16.70 28.24
CA ASP A 70 1.50 15.82 29.13
C ASP A 70 0.98 14.39 29.24
N ALA A 71 -0.29 14.15 28.94
CA ALA A 71 -0.92 12.84 28.89
C ALA A 71 -1.05 12.28 27.45
N GLY A 72 -0.34 12.89 26.49
CA GLY A 72 -0.37 12.53 25.08
C GLY A 72 -1.67 12.87 24.35
N ASP A 73 -2.64 13.52 25.01
CA ASP A 73 -3.90 13.89 24.40
C ASP A 73 -3.71 15.03 23.40
N TYR A 74 -4.45 14.97 22.31
CA TYR A 74 -4.61 16.09 21.40
C TYR A 74 -6.08 16.31 21.05
N ARG A 75 -6.38 17.53 20.61
CA ARG A 75 -7.68 17.94 20.09
C ARG A 75 -7.47 18.79 18.86
N LEU A 76 -7.74 18.21 17.69
CA LEU A 76 -7.60 18.86 16.40
C LEU A 76 -8.94 19.43 15.98
N GLU A 77 -9.02 20.75 15.84
CA GLU A 77 -10.23 21.42 15.35
C GLU A 77 -10.31 21.35 13.82
N LEU A 78 -11.44 20.88 13.30
CA LEU A 78 -11.67 20.76 11.86
C LEU A 78 -12.50 21.94 11.35
N PRO A 79 -11.95 22.77 10.47
CA PRO A 79 -12.72 23.75 9.69
C PRO A 79 -13.87 23.09 8.94
N GLU A 80 -15.01 23.77 8.82
CA GLU A 80 -16.25 23.23 8.23
C GLU A 80 -16.03 22.69 6.81
N ASP A 81 -15.22 23.37 6.01
CA ASP A 81 -14.86 23.01 4.65
C ASP A 81 -13.95 21.76 4.55
N LEU A 82 -13.27 21.39 5.63
CA LEU A 82 -12.39 20.22 5.69
C LEU A 82 -13.04 18.99 6.33
N GLN A 83 -14.18 19.11 7.01
CA GLN A 83 -14.81 18.00 7.75
C GLN A 83 -15.12 16.77 6.87
N THR A 84 -15.50 16.98 5.61
CA THR A 84 -15.74 15.85 4.69
C THR A 84 -14.43 15.27 4.19
N CYS A 85 -13.43 16.11 3.87
CA CYS A 85 -12.14 15.67 3.38
C CYS A 85 -11.33 14.90 4.42
N ALA A 86 -11.49 15.24 5.70
CA ALA A 86 -10.79 14.61 6.83
C ALA A 86 -10.99 13.09 6.92
N GLN A 87 -12.10 12.56 6.40
CA GLN A 87 -12.37 11.13 6.35
C GLN A 87 -11.43 10.39 5.38
N TYR A 88 -10.81 11.12 4.46
CA TYR A 88 -9.98 10.62 3.37
C TYR A 88 -8.52 11.07 3.47
N ALA A 89 -8.12 11.69 4.58
CA ALA A 89 -6.75 12.17 4.81
C ALA A 89 -6.13 11.44 6.01
N PRO A 90 -4.85 11.05 5.94
CA PRO A 90 -4.14 10.54 7.10
C PRO A 90 -3.94 11.63 8.17
N LEU A 91 -3.88 11.22 9.43
CA LEU A 91 -3.54 12.07 10.56
C LEU A 91 -2.10 11.77 10.98
N VAL A 92 -1.23 12.78 10.94
CA VAL A 92 0.20 12.65 11.25
C VAL A 92 0.49 13.26 12.61
N VAL A 93 1.30 12.54 13.40
CA VAL A 93 1.95 13.03 14.62
C VAL A 93 3.43 13.15 14.32
N ASP A 94 3.92 14.38 14.23
CA ASP A 94 5.33 14.72 14.11
C ASP A 94 5.95 14.87 15.50
N VAL A 95 6.86 13.95 15.83
CA VAL A 95 7.52 13.86 17.14
C VAL A 95 8.93 14.45 17.02
N PRO A 96 9.14 15.70 17.43
CA PRO A 96 10.45 16.34 17.33
C PRO A 96 11.41 15.82 18.39
N VAL A 97 12.70 16.11 18.19
CA VAL A 97 13.67 16.08 19.29
C VAL A 97 13.16 17.01 20.40
N ASP A 98 13.40 16.63 21.66
CA ASP A 98 12.92 17.31 22.88
C ASP A 98 11.43 17.11 23.22
N ALA A 99 10.64 16.40 22.37
CA ALA A 99 9.40 15.80 22.83
C ALA A 99 9.67 14.83 24.01
N VAL A 100 8.67 14.53 24.81
CA VAL A 100 8.83 13.61 25.96
C VAL A 100 7.94 12.40 25.76
N ASP A 101 8.57 11.24 25.64
CA ASP A 101 7.93 9.95 25.81
C ASP A 101 7.84 9.65 27.32
N GLN A 102 6.65 9.35 27.84
CA GLN A 102 6.48 9.14 29.28
C GLN A 102 7.17 7.87 29.82
N ASP A 103 7.49 6.90 28.98
CA ASP A 103 8.16 5.65 29.36
C ASP A 103 9.69 5.77 29.21
N LEU A 104 10.16 6.43 28.15
CA LEU A 104 11.58 6.50 27.77
C LEU A 104 12.26 7.85 28.11
N GLY A 105 11.48 8.89 28.38
CA GLY A 105 11.97 10.25 28.63
C GLY A 105 12.09 11.08 27.35
N PRO A 106 13.01 12.07 27.31
CA PRO A 106 13.18 12.93 26.14
C PRO A 106 13.51 12.14 24.87
N VAL A 107 12.79 12.43 23.79
CA VAL A 107 13.03 11.89 22.46
C VAL A 107 14.34 12.45 21.92
N THR A 108 15.24 11.55 21.54
CA THR A 108 16.59 11.89 21.07
C THR A 108 16.71 11.92 19.55
N GLU A 109 15.80 11.24 18.85
CA GLU A 109 15.71 11.19 17.39
C GLU A 109 14.26 11.42 16.97
N ALA A 110 14.06 12.36 16.05
CA ALA A 110 12.73 12.69 15.55
C ALA A 110 12.15 11.55 14.70
N TYR A 111 10.84 11.40 14.75
CA TYR A 111 10.10 10.41 13.95
C TYR A 111 8.66 10.87 13.77
N GLN A 112 7.93 10.20 12.89
CA GLN A 112 6.52 10.45 12.67
C GLN A 112 5.70 9.19 12.93
N MET A 113 4.52 9.37 13.51
CA MET A 113 3.49 8.35 13.58
C MET A 113 2.29 8.77 12.75
N VAL A 114 1.60 7.82 12.12
CA VAL A 114 0.48 8.11 11.21
C VAL A 114 -0.71 7.23 11.53
N LEU A 115 -1.89 7.82 11.58
CA LEU A 115 -3.17 7.13 11.55
C LEU A 115 -3.74 7.22 10.13
N PRO A 116 -4.05 6.09 9.48
CA PRO A 116 -4.67 6.07 8.17
C PRO A 116 -6.00 6.84 8.09
N PRO A 117 -6.45 7.22 6.88
CA PRO A 117 -7.81 7.74 6.69
C PRO A 117 -8.88 6.77 7.20
N THR A 118 -9.94 7.31 7.81
CA THR A 118 -11.00 6.51 8.44
C THR A 118 -12.01 5.94 7.44
N PHE A 119 -12.16 6.59 6.29
CA PHE A 119 -13.21 6.34 5.29
C PHE A 119 -14.63 6.31 5.90
N ALA A 120 -14.81 6.96 7.04
CA ALA A 120 -16.04 7.03 7.80
C ALA A 120 -16.24 8.44 8.37
N PRO A 121 -17.49 8.92 8.51
CA PRO A 121 -17.77 10.23 9.05
C PRO A 121 -17.08 10.47 10.38
N ILE A 122 -16.37 11.58 10.50
CA ILE A 122 -15.73 11.97 11.75
C ILE A 122 -16.83 12.29 12.78
N THR A 123 -16.85 11.58 13.89
CA THR A 123 -17.76 11.86 15.01
C THR A 123 -16.99 12.34 16.25
N LYS A 124 -17.70 12.98 17.19
CA LYS A 124 -17.14 13.46 18.45
C LYS A 124 -16.92 12.34 19.47
N ASP A 125 -17.57 11.20 19.29
CA ASP A 125 -17.53 10.07 20.21
C ASP A 125 -16.41 9.07 19.85
N ASP A 126 -15.91 9.13 18.62
CA ASP A 126 -14.78 8.33 18.16
C ASP A 126 -13.46 8.88 18.70
N VAL A 127 -12.52 7.97 18.91
CA VAL A 127 -11.16 8.28 19.38
C VAL A 127 -10.15 7.85 18.32
N TYR A 128 -9.27 8.77 17.94
CA TYR A 128 -8.39 8.62 16.79
C TYR A 128 -6.93 8.36 17.23
N HIS A 129 -6.67 7.35 18.07
CA HIS A 129 -5.30 7.12 18.56
C HIS A 129 -4.29 6.93 17.42
N VAL A 130 -3.13 7.58 17.55
CA VAL A 130 -2.00 7.46 16.62
C VAL A 130 -0.88 6.73 17.32
N THR A 131 -0.44 5.60 16.75
CA THR A 131 0.52 4.69 17.38
C THR A 131 1.57 4.21 16.37
N PRO A 132 2.68 3.60 16.82
CA PRO A 132 3.63 2.95 15.93
C PRO A 132 2.95 1.88 15.05
N LEU A 133 1.93 1.19 15.57
CA LEU A 133 1.19 0.15 14.85
C LEU A 133 0.33 0.72 13.71
N THR A 134 -0.36 1.84 13.95
CA THR A 134 -1.12 2.53 12.89
C THR A 134 -0.18 3.06 11.80
N THR A 135 1.07 3.38 12.17
CA THR A 135 2.10 3.88 11.26
C THR A 135 2.61 2.78 10.34
N VAL A 136 2.90 1.59 10.87
CA VAL A 136 3.30 0.43 10.06
C VAL A 136 2.17 0.07 9.09
N LEU A 137 0.92 0.11 9.55
CA LEU A 137 -0.24 -0.11 8.71
C LEU A 137 -0.28 0.88 7.53
N TRP A 138 -0.12 2.17 7.80
CA TRP A 138 -0.17 3.21 6.78
C TRP A 138 0.99 3.12 5.78
N SER A 139 2.21 2.86 6.28
CA SER A 139 3.41 2.80 5.45
C SER A 139 3.33 1.67 4.41
N SER A 140 2.69 0.56 4.77
CA SER A 140 2.40 -0.54 3.83
C SER A 140 1.45 -0.15 2.69
N VAL A 141 0.57 0.83 2.91
CA VAL A 141 -0.37 1.33 1.88
C VAL A 141 0.26 2.43 1.04
N GLU A 142 1.01 3.36 1.65
CA GLU A 142 1.69 4.42 0.90
C GLU A 142 2.65 3.91 -0.15
N SER A 143 3.38 2.83 0.17
CA SER A 143 4.22 2.11 -0.78
C SER A 143 3.45 1.68 -2.04
N GLU A 144 2.22 1.19 -1.87
CA GLU A 144 1.35 0.77 -2.98
C GLU A 144 0.80 1.99 -3.76
N LEU A 145 0.60 3.12 -3.09
CA LEU A 145 0.09 4.37 -3.67
C LEU A 145 1.14 5.19 -4.41
N ALA A 146 2.42 4.99 -4.14
CA ALA A 146 3.53 5.72 -4.75
C ALA A 146 3.49 5.68 -6.30
N ALA A 147 2.94 4.59 -6.87
CA ALA A 147 2.75 4.43 -8.30
C ALA A 147 1.66 5.33 -8.91
N GLU A 148 0.81 5.95 -8.08
CA GLU A 148 -0.25 6.87 -8.48
C GLU A 148 0.10 8.31 -8.10
N SER A 149 0.61 9.09 -9.06
CA SER A 149 0.98 10.50 -8.83
C SER A 149 -0.17 11.34 -8.27
N GLN A 150 0.13 12.21 -7.29
CA GLN A 150 -0.73 13.28 -6.75
C GLN A 150 -2.04 12.83 -6.07
N THR A 151 -1.92 12.05 -5.00
CA THR A 151 -3.06 11.72 -4.13
C THR A 151 -3.32 12.84 -3.13
N THR A 152 -4.46 13.50 -3.23
CA THR A 152 -4.98 14.40 -2.18
C THR A 152 -6.32 13.90 -1.64
N CYS A 153 -6.73 14.37 -0.46
CA CYS A 153 -8.03 14.04 0.12
C CYS A 153 -9.17 14.39 -0.84
N GLN A 154 -9.07 15.49 -1.60
CA GLN A 154 -10.09 15.86 -2.60
C GLN A 154 -10.09 14.89 -3.78
N SER A 155 -8.92 14.46 -4.24
CA SER A 155 -8.81 13.49 -5.34
C SER A 155 -9.44 12.14 -4.97
N VAL A 156 -9.27 11.71 -3.71
CA VAL A 156 -9.87 10.49 -3.17
C VAL A 156 -11.37 10.67 -3.00
N MET A 157 -11.81 11.77 -2.38
CA MET A 157 -13.23 12.08 -2.19
C MET A 157 -14.01 12.15 -3.51
N ALA A 158 -13.40 12.65 -4.59
CA ALA A 158 -14.03 12.77 -5.90
C ALA A 158 -14.04 11.45 -6.71
N ASN A 159 -13.23 10.46 -6.34
CA ASN A 159 -13.04 9.24 -7.11
C ASN A 159 -13.45 7.98 -6.32
N ARG A 160 -14.65 7.48 -6.60
CA ARG A 160 -15.22 6.26 -5.99
C ARG A 160 -14.32 5.04 -6.15
N GLN A 161 -13.73 4.85 -7.33
CA GLN A 161 -12.83 3.72 -7.59
C GLN A 161 -11.57 3.83 -6.73
N LYS A 162 -10.99 5.04 -6.62
CA LYS A 162 -9.82 5.30 -5.77
C LYS A 162 -10.12 5.08 -4.29
N GLN A 163 -11.32 5.44 -3.83
CA GLN A 163 -11.78 5.11 -2.47
C GLN A 163 -11.81 3.59 -2.26
N GLU A 164 -12.42 2.84 -3.18
CA GLU A 164 -12.54 1.38 -3.08
C GLU A 164 -11.17 0.69 -3.14
N GLN A 165 -10.25 1.19 -3.96
CA GLN A 165 -8.85 0.74 -4.03
C GLN A 165 -8.12 1.00 -2.70
N LEU A 166 -8.20 2.22 -2.17
CA LEU A 166 -7.58 2.57 -0.89
C LEU A 166 -8.15 1.75 0.27
N ILE A 167 -9.48 1.60 0.35
CA ILE A 167 -10.12 0.77 1.37
C ILE A 167 -9.66 -0.69 1.27
N THR A 168 -9.50 -1.21 0.05
CA THR A 168 -8.99 -2.57 -0.17
C THR A 168 -7.53 -2.70 0.26
N SER A 169 -6.69 -1.73 -0.12
CA SER A 169 -5.27 -1.67 0.25
C SER A 169 -5.11 -1.58 1.76
N MET A 170 -5.93 -0.76 2.43
CA MET A 170 -6.00 -0.68 3.89
C MET A 170 -6.36 -2.01 4.55
N ARG A 171 -7.36 -2.74 4.05
CA ARG A 171 -7.71 -4.07 4.58
C ARG A 171 -6.60 -5.10 4.38
N GLN A 172 -5.92 -5.04 3.24
CA GLN A 172 -4.76 -5.89 2.97
C GLN A 172 -3.57 -5.53 3.87
N ALA A 173 -3.38 -4.24 4.16
CA ALA A 173 -2.36 -3.83 5.10
C ALA A 173 -2.70 -4.28 6.54
N VAL A 174 -3.96 -4.18 6.97
CA VAL A 174 -4.41 -4.72 8.28
C VAL A 174 -4.11 -6.22 8.35
N SER A 175 -4.51 -6.98 7.32
CA SER A 175 -4.20 -8.41 7.17
C SER A 175 -2.71 -8.70 7.39
N ARG A 176 -1.85 -7.99 6.65
CA ARG A 176 -0.40 -8.20 6.68
C ARG A 176 0.17 -7.91 8.05
N VAL A 177 -0.20 -6.78 8.66
CA VAL A 177 0.29 -6.37 9.99
C VAL A 177 -0.18 -7.35 11.07
N VAL A 178 -1.45 -7.74 11.05
CA VAL A 178 -2.02 -8.74 11.97
C VAL A 178 -1.27 -10.07 11.86
N SER A 179 -1.04 -10.55 10.64
CA SER A 179 -0.33 -11.81 10.37
C SER A 179 1.14 -11.74 10.80
N HIS A 180 1.80 -10.63 10.47
CA HIS A 180 3.23 -10.46 10.70
C HIS A 180 3.56 -10.32 12.18
N TYR A 181 2.84 -9.46 12.90
CA TYR A 181 3.08 -9.17 14.32
C TYR A 181 2.27 -10.04 15.28
N ASN A 182 1.36 -10.87 14.75
CA ASN A 182 0.48 -11.73 15.55
C ASN A 182 -0.33 -10.95 16.60
N ILE A 183 -0.90 -9.80 16.19
CA ILE A 183 -1.76 -8.95 17.03
C ILE A 183 -3.15 -8.83 16.41
N SER A 184 -4.18 -8.59 17.21
CA SER A 184 -5.53 -8.38 16.66
C SER A 184 -5.67 -6.98 16.03
N GLU A 185 -6.58 -6.84 15.06
CA GLU A 185 -6.90 -5.53 14.47
C GLU A 185 -7.32 -4.50 15.55
N GLN A 186 -8.07 -4.94 16.56
CA GLN A 186 -8.47 -4.07 17.67
C GLN A 186 -7.26 -3.48 18.41
N LYS A 187 -6.18 -4.25 18.57
CA LYS A 187 -4.96 -3.78 19.23
C LYS A 187 -4.21 -2.73 18.40
N LEU A 188 -4.37 -2.69 17.08
CA LEU A 188 -3.71 -1.70 16.22
C LEU A 188 -4.11 -0.26 16.59
N TYR A 189 -5.38 -0.07 16.97
CA TYR A 189 -5.98 1.23 17.25
C TYR A 189 -6.24 1.47 18.75
N ALA A 190 -5.89 0.51 19.61
CA ALA A 190 -6.17 0.58 21.03
C ALA A 190 -5.15 1.42 21.80
N ASP A 191 -5.59 1.96 22.93
CA ASP A 191 -4.70 2.46 23.97
C ASP A 191 -4.14 1.27 24.77
N PHE A 192 -3.02 0.73 24.29
CA PHE A 192 -2.33 -0.40 24.92
C PHE A 192 -1.74 -0.05 26.30
N ILE A 193 -1.48 1.24 26.57
CA ILE A 193 -1.02 1.72 27.88
C ILE A 193 -2.18 1.67 28.88
N ALA A 194 -3.32 2.27 28.54
CA ALA A 194 -4.49 2.30 29.42
C ALA A 194 -5.06 0.90 29.71
N SER A 195 -4.95 -0.02 28.75
CA SER A 195 -5.37 -1.42 28.91
C SER A 195 -4.34 -2.30 29.64
N GLY A 196 -3.12 -1.80 29.87
CA GLY A 196 -2.05 -2.56 30.52
C GLY A 196 -1.48 -3.69 29.66
N ASP A 197 -1.59 -3.57 28.33
CA ASP A 197 -1.09 -4.55 27.36
C ASP A 197 0.40 -4.31 27.08
N SER A 198 1.24 -4.79 28.01
CA SER A 198 2.70 -4.61 27.95
C SER A 198 3.36 -5.30 26.75
N GLU A 199 2.73 -6.35 26.19
CA GLU A 199 3.23 -7.05 25.00
C GLU A 199 3.12 -6.13 23.79
N THR A 200 1.94 -5.55 23.56
CA THR A 200 1.72 -4.56 22.49
C THR A 200 2.58 -3.31 22.70
N GLY A 201 2.74 -2.85 23.95
CA GLY A 201 3.63 -1.72 24.25
C GLY A 201 5.11 -2.00 23.94
N THR A 202 5.61 -3.20 24.27
CA THR A 202 6.99 -3.59 23.91
C THR A 202 7.17 -3.64 22.40
N LEU A 203 6.20 -4.21 21.69
CA LEU A 203 6.21 -4.24 20.22
C LEU A 203 6.20 -2.82 19.62
N ALA A 204 5.35 -1.93 20.15
CA ALA A 204 5.27 -0.55 19.70
C ALA A 204 6.63 0.18 19.86
N GLN A 205 7.30 0.01 21.00
CA GLN A 205 8.63 0.56 21.24
C GLN A 205 9.69 0.00 20.27
N GLU A 206 9.64 -1.31 19.97
CA GLU A 206 10.53 -1.90 18.97
C GLU A 206 10.30 -1.31 17.58
N ILE A 207 9.03 -1.10 17.20
CA ILE A 207 8.67 -0.45 15.92
C ILE A 207 9.21 0.99 15.88
N VAL A 208 9.10 1.77 16.97
CA VAL A 208 9.60 3.15 17.00
C VAL A 208 11.09 3.24 16.69
N ARG A 209 11.88 2.28 17.19
CA ARG A 209 13.30 2.22 16.85
C ARG A 209 13.53 2.10 15.35
N GLY A 210 12.73 1.29 14.66
CA GLY A 210 12.73 1.21 13.19
C GLY A 210 12.29 2.54 12.57
N LEU A 211 11.18 3.12 13.03
CA LEU A 211 10.63 4.38 12.51
C LEU A 211 11.59 5.56 12.62
N GLN A 212 12.36 5.68 13.70
CA GLN A 212 13.37 6.73 13.88
C GLN A 212 14.46 6.66 12.82
N GLN A 213 14.98 5.45 12.57
CA GLN A 213 16.00 5.23 11.55
C GLN A 213 15.43 5.40 10.13
N SER A 214 14.24 4.85 9.88
CA SER A 214 13.47 5.03 8.64
C SER A 214 13.26 6.50 8.30
N PHE A 215 12.83 7.30 9.27
CA PHE A 215 12.58 8.73 9.09
C PHE A 215 13.87 9.47 8.73
N THR A 216 14.93 9.26 9.50
CA THR A 216 16.24 9.90 9.28
C THR A 216 16.81 9.59 7.90
N GLU A 217 16.79 8.32 7.49
CA GLU A 217 17.34 7.88 6.21
C GLU A 217 16.44 8.29 5.03
N THR A 218 15.12 8.25 5.18
CA THR A 218 14.16 8.75 4.19
C THR A 218 14.40 10.22 3.88
N GLU A 219 14.51 11.07 4.89
CA GLU A 219 14.77 12.50 4.70
C GLU A 219 16.15 12.77 4.08
N ALA A 220 17.15 11.92 4.36
CA ALA A 220 18.45 11.99 3.70
C ALA A 220 18.37 11.58 2.23
N LEU A 221 17.62 10.54 1.88
CA LEU A 221 17.48 10.06 0.51
C LEU A 221 16.59 10.98 -0.33
N LYS A 222 15.51 11.55 0.21
CA LYS A 222 14.71 12.58 -0.47
C LYS A 222 15.57 13.77 -0.90
N ARG A 223 16.45 14.26 -0.01
CA ARG A 223 17.39 15.35 -0.33
C ARG A 223 18.40 14.99 -1.42
N GLN A 224 18.76 13.71 -1.53
CA GLN A 224 19.66 13.22 -2.58
C GLN A 224 18.94 12.97 -3.91
N ASN A 225 17.62 12.78 -3.88
CA ASN A 225 16.79 12.43 -5.03
C ASN A 225 15.60 13.39 -5.18
N PRO A 226 15.84 14.70 -5.43
CA PRO A 226 14.78 15.71 -5.47
C PRO A 226 13.75 15.52 -6.60
N ASP A 227 14.10 14.76 -7.64
CA ASP A 227 13.24 14.46 -8.78
C ASP A 227 12.44 13.16 -8.61
N ALA A 228 12.67 12.41 -7.52
CA ALA A 228 11.90 11.21 -7.22
C ALA A 228 10.45 11.59 -6.86
N THR A 229 9.50 10.82 -7.39
CA THR A 229 8.07 10.96 -7.07
C THR A 229 7.73 10.31 -5.73
N PHE A 230 8.54 9.33 -5.29
CA PHE A 230 8.43 8.71 -3.98
C PHE A 230 9.78 8.19 -3.51
N VAL A 231 10.05 8.38 -2.22
CA VAL A 231 11.22 7.83 -1.52
C VAL A 231 10.78 7.45 -0.13
N TYR A 232 10.99 6.20 0.24
CA TYR A 232 10.71 5.71 1.58
C TYR A 232 11.72 4.65 1.99
N VAL A 233 12.13 4.70 3.25
CA VAL A 233 12.95 3.68 3.89
C VAL A 233 12.13 3.06 5.00
N ASP A 234 12.02 1.75 4.99
CA ASP A 234 11.37 0.96 6.02
C ASP A 234 12.40 0.12 6.77
N TYR A 235 12.36 0.15 8.10
CA TYR A 235 13.14 -0.70 8.98
C TYR A 235 12.17 -1.52 9.82
N HIS A 236 12.19 -2.82 9.62
CA HIS A 236 11.23 -3.75 10.22
C HIS A 236 11.89 -5.06 10.63
N LYS A 237 11.27 -5.79 11.54
CA LYS A 237 11.69 -7.14 11.90
C LYS A 237 10.99 -8.17 11.04
N GLY A 238 11.66 -9.26 10.66
CA GLY A 238 11.08 -10.36 9.89
C GLY A 238 10.74 -9.98 8.45
N ASP A 239 10.98 -10.87 7.49
CA ASP A 239 10.55 -10.64 6.11
C ASP A 239 10.24 -11.96 5.41
N SER A 240 9.05 -12.08 4.82
CA SER A 240 8.63 -13.27 4.09
C SER A 240 9.49 -13.57 2.86
N ARG A 241 10.12 -12.54 2.28
CA ARG A 241 11.02 -12.66 1.13
C ARG A 241 12.36 -13.29 1.51
N ASP A 242 12.68 -13.42 2.79
CA ASP A 242 13.80 -14.21 3.29
C ASP A 242 13.33 -15.53 3.93
N ASN A 243 13.39 -16.58 3.12
CA ASN A 243 13.10 -17.97 3.47
C ASN A 243 11.73 -18.15 4.15
N ASN A 244 10.69 -17.52 3.60
CA ASN A 244 9.33 -17.54 4.14
C ASN A 244 9.26 -17.10 5.62
N ASN A 245 9.97 -16.02 5.95
CA ASN A 245 10.06 -15.46 7.30
C ASN A 245 10.70 -16.41 8.33
N ALA A 246 11.75 -17.13 7.93
CA ALA A 246 12.49 -18.01 8.85
C ALA A 246 13.25 -17.27 9.97
N TYR A 247 13.38 -15.94 9.85
CA TYR A 247 14.12 -15.07 10.78
C TYR A 247 13.23 -13.92 11.30
N PRO A 248 12.20 -14.23 12.10
CA PRO A 248 11.22 -13.23 12.53
C PRO A 248 11.82 -12.13 13.44
N ASP A 249 12.93 -12.42 14.12
CA ASP A 249 13.61 -11.46 15.01
C ASP A 249 14.72 -10.64 14.32
N ALA A 250 15.05 -10.97 13.05
CA ALA A 250 16.10 -10.27 12.32
C ALA A 250 15.57 -8.93 11.77
N TRP A 251 16.42 -7.91 11.74
CA TRP A 251 16.09 -6.62 11.15
C TRP A 251 16.35 -6.59 9.66
N TYR A 252 15.46 -5.91 8.95
CA TYR A 252 15.55 -5.64 7.53
C TYR A 252 15.43 -4.13 7.30
N ARG A 253 16.08 -3.68 6.23
CA ARG A 253 15.85 -2.36 5.66
C ARG A 253 15.36 -2.53 4.23
N GLU A 254 14.25 -1.91 3.90
CA GLU A 254 13.77 -1.77 2.52
C GLU A 254 13.83 -0.31 2.09
N ILE A 255 14.57 -0.02 1.02
CA ILE A 255 14.52 1.28 0.35
C ILE A 255 13.64 1.14 -0.88
N GLN A 256 12.66 2.03 -1.01
CA GLN A 256 11.82 2.16 -2.19
C GLN A 256 12.04 3.55 -2.79
N LEU A 257 12.48 3.58 -4.04
CA LEU A 257 12.68 4.80 -4.79
C LEU A 257 11.89 4.71 -6.08
N GLN A 258 11.04 5.70 -6.33
CA GLN A 258 10.28 5.81 -7.56
C GLN A 258 10.51 7.17 -8.19
N GLY A 259 10.88 7.16 -9.47
CA GLY A 259 10.86 8.31 -10.36
C GLY A 259 9.78 8.16 -11.41
N ALA A 260 9.76 9.06 -12.39
CA ALA A 260 8.71 9.11 -13.41
C ALA A 260 8.63 7.88 -14.33
N ALA A 261 9.75 7.19 -14.55
CA ALA A 261 9.83 6.03 -15.46
C ALA A 261 10.77 4.92 -14.96
N GLN A 262 11.40 5.12 -13.80
CA GLN A 262 12.35 4.20 -13.20
C GLN A 262 12.02 4.05 -11.73
N SER A 263 12.18 2.84 -11.20
CA SER A 263 12.07 2.58 -9.77
C SER A 263 13.15 1.59 -9.35
N SER A 264 13.47 1.61 -8.07
CA SER A 264 14.34 0.62 -7.46
C SER A 264 13.85 0.20 -6.08
N THR A 265 14.23 -1.02 -5.72
CA THR A 265 13.98 -1.61 -4.40
C THR A 265 15.28 -2.21 -3.88
N ASP A 266 15.69 -1.85 -2.67
CA ASP A 266 16.84 -2.45 -1.97
C ASP A 266 16.37 -3.03 -0.63
N LEU A 267 16.20 -4.35 -0.57
CA LEU A 267 15.87 -5.10 0.65
C LEU A 267 17.12 -5.81 1.16
N VAL A 268 17.58 -5.40 2.34
CA VAL A 268 18.74 -5.99 3.01
C VAL A 268 18.37 -6.47 4.42
N LYS A 269 18.97 -7.58 4.85
CA LYS A 269 19.06 -7.95 6.26
C LYS A 269 20.18 -7.15 6.91
N VAL A 270 19.94 -6.55 8.06
CA VAL A 270 20.88 -5.68 8.78
C VAL A 270 21.16 -6.16 10.20
N SER A 271 22.27 -5.73 10.79
CA SER A 271 22.56 -5.94 12.21
C SER A 271 21.53 -5.21 13.08
N ASP A 272 21.38 -5.67 14.32
CA ASP A 272 20.43 -5.07 15.26
C ASP A 272 20.69 -3.57 15.46
N ASP A 273 21.95 -3.14 15.54
CA ASP A 273 22.35 -1.73 15.63
C ASP A 273 22.26 -0.95 14.30
N PHE A 274 21.71 -1.56 13.24
CA PHE A 274 21.58 -1.03 11.88
C PHE A 274 22.90 -0.67 11.19
N ALA A 275 24.06 -0.92 11.82
CA ALA A 275 25.35 -0.45 11.34
C ALA A 275 25.93 -1.30 10.19
N GLN A 276 25.46 -2.54 10.02
CA GLN A 276 26.01 -3.48 9.06
C GLN A 276 24.92 -4.11 8.19
N ILE A 277 25.14 -4.11 6.89
CA ILE A 277 24.39 -4.96 5.97
C ILE A 277 24.92 -6.39 6.14
N ILE A 278 24.07 -7.28 6.64
CA ILE A 278 24.38 -8.70 6.80
C ILE A 278 24.27 -9.40 5.44
N LYS A 279 23.19 -9.12 4.71
CA LYS A 279 22.90 -9.80 3.44
C LYS A 279 21.93 -8.98 2.58
N THR A 280 22.18 -8.90 1.27
CA THR A 280 21.16 -8.44 0.32
C THR A 280 20.17 -9.57 0.10
N ILE A 281 18.88 -9.29 0.29
CA ILE A 281 17.81 -10.23 -0.01
C ILE A 281 17.35 -10.02 -1.44
N ILE A 282 17.08 -8.76 -1.82
CA ILE A 282 16.70 -8.35 -3.17
C ILE A 282 17.29 -6.94 -3.42
N TYR A 283 17.98 -6.76 -4.53
CA TYR A 283 18.17 -5.45 -5.13
C TYR A 283 17.59 -5.48 -6.53
N GLY A 284 16.61 -4.64 -6.81
CA GLY A 284 15.85 -4.64 -8.04
C GLY A 284 15.80 -3.26 -8.67
N GLU A 285 15.98 -3.18 -9.99
CA GLU A 285 15.72 -1.99 -10.77
C GLU A 285 14.65 -2.29 -11.82
N GLU A 286 13.72 -1.36 -11.99
CA GLU A 286 12.66 -1.45 -12.97
C GLU A 286 12.58 -0.18 -13.80
N ARG A 287 12.27 -0.35 -15.08
CA ARG A 287 11.97 0.74 -16.00
C ARG A 287 10.66 0.48 -16.69
N GLN A 288 9.83 1.51 -16.77
CA GLN A 288 8.53 1.46 -17.43
C GLN A 288 8.46 2.39 -18.63
N VAL A 289 7.80 1.93 -19.69
CA VAL A 289 7.47 2.70 -20.89
C VAL A 289 5.98 2.52 -21.19
N ALA A 290 5.25 3.64 -21.18
CA ALA A 290 3.84 3.66 -21.59
C ALA A 290 3.74 3.96 -23.10
N GLY A 291 3.12 3.06 -23.85
CA GLY A 291 2.71 3.26 -25.24
C GLY A 291 1.25 3.68 -25.36
N ASN A 292 0.77 3.91 -26.58
CA ASN A 292 -0.62 4.35 -26.82
C ASN A 292 -1.67 3.33 -26.35
N ASN A 293 -1.36 2.04 -26.41
CA ASN A 293 -2.27 0.95 -26.07
C ASN A 293 -1.56 -0.21 -25.36
N TYR A 294 -0.35 0.01 -24.86
CA TYR A 294 0.40 -0.99 -24.12
C TYR A 294 1.22 -0.35 -23.00
N THR A 295 1.61 -1.17 -22.02
CA THR A 295 2.65 -0.85 -21.05
C THR A 295 3.77 -1.87 -21.21
N TYR A 296 5.01 -1.39 -21.25
CA TYR A 296 6.20 -2.20 -21.28
C TYR A 296 7.03 -1.96 -20.01
N THR A 297 7.52 -3.00 -19.37
CA THR A 297 8.47 -2.90 -18.27
C THR A 297 9.67 -3.81 -18.47
N THR A 298 10.85 -3.36 -18.03
CA THR A 298 12.01 -4.23 -17.79
C THR A 298 12.31 -4.22 -16.31
N ARG A 299 12.60 -5.39 -15.75
CA ARG A 299 12.97 -5.56 -14.35
C ARG A 299 14.18 -6.47 -14.24
N TYR A 300 15.17 -6.04 -13.47
CA TYR A 300 16.37 -6.81 -13.16
C TYR A 300 16.45 -6.94 -11.64
N ASP A 301 16.30 -8.15 -11.12
CA ASP A 301 16.42 -8.43 -9.69
C ASP A 301 17.69 -9.25 -9.43
N PHE A 302 18.53 -8.79 -8.51
CA PHE A 302 19.62 -9.54 -7.88
C PHE A 302 19.16 -10.01 -6.52
N GLU A 303 19.05 -11.31 -6.31
CA GLU A 303 18.32 -11.84 -5.16
C GLU A 303 18.95 -13.08 -4.53
N SER A 304 18.68 -13.24 -3.23
CA SER A 304 18.98 -14.44 -2.46
C SER A 304 17.88 -14.64 -1.41
N ARG A 305 16.81 -15.34 -1.79
CA ARG A 305 15.57 -15.44 -1.00
C ARG A 305 15.43 -16.68 -0.13
N TYR A 306 16.32 -17.66 -0.22
CA TYR A 306 16.12 -18.97 0.43
C TYR A 306 17.01 -19.17 1.68
N GLY A 307 17.37 -18.10 2.38
CA GLY A 307 18.15 -18.12 3.61
C GLY A 307 19.62 -17.70 3.46
N ASP A 308 20.33 -17.68 4.59
CA ASP A 308 21.65 -17.05 4.69
C ASP A 308 22.74 -17.70 3.81
N ASN A 309 22.62 -19.01 3.53
CA ASN A 309 23.59 -19.74 2.72
C ASN A 309 23.23 -19.83 1.23
N THR A 310 22.11 -19.22 0.84
CA THR A 310 21.65 -19.25 -0.55
C THR A 310 22.55 -18.35 -1.41
N PRO A 311 23.09 -18.87 -2.54
CA PRO A 311 23.81 -18.08 -3.53
C PRO A 311 22.90 -17.04 -4.17
N TYR A 312 23.50 -16.01 -4.76
CA TYR A 312 22.74 -15.02 -5.51
C TYR A 312 22.38 -15.50 -6.91
N SER A 313 21.21 -15.07 -7.36
CA SER A 313 20.71 -15.27 -8.71
C SER A 313 20.11 -13.98 -9.26
N CYS A 314 19.98 -13.95 -10.58
CA CYS A 314 19.22 -12.94 -11.29
C CYS A 314 17.83 -13.48 -11.61
N ASP A 315 16.80 -12.65 -11.40
CA ASP A 315 15.47 -12.80 -11.99
C ASP A 315 15.23 -11.60 -12.91
N ILE A 316 15.27 -11.84 -14.22
CA ILE A 316 15.27 -10.80 -15.25
C ILE A 316 14.00 -10.94 -16.07
N LYS A 317 13.25 -9.85 -16.18
CA LYS A 317 11.95 -9.82 -16.86
C LYS A 317 11.85 -8.68 -17.85
N GLU A 318 11.23 -8.96 -18.99
CA GLU A 318 10.57 -7.95 -19.80
C GLU A 318 9.08 -8.29 -19.89
N THR A 319 8.23 -7.32 -19.60
CA THR A 319 6.77 -7.50 -19.57
C THR A 319 6.13 -6.55 -20.56
N LEU A 320 5.24 -7.07 -21.38
CA LEU A 320 4.41 -6.30 -22.30
C LEU A 320 2.94 -6.60 -22.01
N SER A 321 2.17 -5.58 -21.68
CA SER A 321 0.76 -5.70 -21.35
C SER A 321 -0.10 -4.80 -22.22
N THR A 322 -1.21 -5.31 -22.74
CA THR A 322 -2.20 -4.57 -23.52
C THR A 322 -3.60 -4.91 -23.04
N ARG A 323 -4.52 -3.96 -23.12
CA ARG A 323 -5.94 -4.18 -22.85
C ARG A 323 -6.73 -4.14 -24.15
N SER A 324 -7.63 -5.11 -24.33
CA SER A 324 -8.60 -5.12 -25.43
C SER A 324 -9.96 -5.54 -24.88
N HIS A 325 -10.95 -4.66 -25.04
CA HIS A 325 -12.26 -4.79 -24.38
C HIS A 325 -12.09 -4.96 -22.85
N ASP A 326 -12.73 -5.97 -22.28
CA ASP A 326 -12.72 -6.24 -20.84
C ASP A 326 -11.61 -7.23 -20.42
N LYS A 327 -10.60 -7.43 -21.29
CA LYS A 327 -9.51 -8.37 -21.07
C LYS A 327 -8.15 -7.70 -21.10
N THR A 328 -7.27 -8.16 -20.23
CA THR A 328 -5.85 -7.81 -20.23
C THR A 328 -5.03 -8.99 -20.70
N TYR A 329 -4.10 -8.72 -21.61
CA TYR A 329 -3.21 -9.70 -22.22
C TYR A 329 -1.78 -9.30 -21.86
N THR A 330 -1.04 -10.22 -21.24
CA THR A 330 0.32 -9.94 -20.75
C THR A 330 1.28 -11.02 -21.24
N LEU A 331 2.36 -10.58 -21.87
CA LEU A 331 3.50 -11.39 -22.24
C LEU A 331 4.66 -11.03 -21.30
N VAL A 332 5.21 -12.01 -20.60
CA VAL A 332 6.43 -11.83 -19.79
C VAL A 332 7.48 -12.76 -20.37
N ASN A 333 8.63 -12.23 -20.79
CA ASN A 333 9.79 -13.06 -21.08
C ASN A 333 10.76 -13.00 -19.91
N LEU A 334 11.31 -14.15 -19.54
CA LEU A 334 12.12 -14.31 -18.34
C LEU A 334 13.47 -14.95 -18.63
N ALA A 335 14.49 -14.49 -17.91
CA ALA A 335 15.81 -15.09 -17.85
C ALA A 335 16.23 -15.22 -16.38
N GLU A 336 16.89 -16.33 -16.07
CA GLU A 336 17.48 -16.58 -14.76
C GLU A 336 18.96 -16.93 -14.95
N ALA A 337 19.81 -16.47 -14.02
CA ALA A 337 21.23 -16.76 -14.04
C ALA A 337 21.79 -16.76 -12.62
N SER A 338 22.90 -17.48 -12.40
CA SER A 338 23.71 -17.27 -11.18
C SER A 338 24.39 -15.91 -11.22
N ALA A 339 24.50 -15.25 -10.07
CA ALA A 339 25.12 -13.93 -9.97
C ALA A 339 26.11 -13.86 -8.81
N GLU A 340 27.13 -13.01 -8.94
CA GLU A 340 27.98 -12.58 -7.84
C GLU A 340 27.69 -11.13 -7.44
N ASN A 341 27.19 -10.32 -8.38
CA ASN A 341 26.81 -8.93 -8.17
C ASN A 341 25.68 -8.50 -9.12
N PHE A 342 25.06 -7.35 -8.86
CA PHE A 342 23.93 -6.86 -9.66
C PHE A 342 24.25 -6.65 -11.14
N ASN A 343 25.49 -6.27 -11.51
CA ASN A 343 25.81 -6.06 -12.93
C ASN A 343 25.74 -7.36 -13.74
N ASP A 344 25.84 -8.53 -13.08
CA ASP A 344 25.67 -9.82 -13.75
C ASP A 344 24.21 -10.03 -14.22
N CYS A 345 23.27 -9.25 -13.68
CA CYS A 345 21.84 -9.32 -14.02
C CYS A 345 21.45 -8.43 -15.21
N ALA A 346 22.39 -7.71 -15.81
CA ALA A 346 22.18 -6.92 -17.02
C ALA A 346 22.81 -7.62 -18.23
N PRO A 347 22.09 -8.50 -18.95
CA PRO A 347 22.65 -9.22 -20.09
C PRO A 347 22.96 -8.28 -21.27
N ASP A 348 24.11 -8.49 -21.92
CA ASP A 348 24.49 -7.76 -23.15
C ASP A 348 23.46 -7.93 -24.28
N ASP A 349 22.83 -9.11 -24.34
CA ASP A 349 21.77 -9.45 -25.28
C ASP A 349 20.60 -10.07 -24.52
N MET A 350 19.64 -9.22 -24.16
CA MET A 350 18.40 -9.64 -23.50
C MET A 350 17.66 -10.70 -24.31
N ALA A 351 17.56 -10.54 -25.63
CA ALA A 351 16.85 -11.49 -26.49
C ALA A 351 17.51 -12.87 -26.50
N ALA A 352 18.84 -12.97 -26.36
CA ALA A 352 19.54 -14.24 -26.22
C ALA A 352 19.41 -14.86 -24.82
N ALA A 353 19.34 -14.03 -23.77
CA ALA A 353 19.25 -14.47 -22.39
C ALA A 353 17.89 -15.09 -22.03
N ILE A 354 16.80 -14.65 -22.67
CA ILE A 354 15.45 -15.18 -22.41
C ILE A 354 15.39 -16.70 -22.60
N THR A 355 14.90 -17.40 -21.57
CA THR A 355 14.73 -18.87 -21.55
C THR A 355 13.29 -19.30 -21.34
N HIS A 356 12.48 -18.47 -20.69
CA HIS A 356 11.09 -18.79 -20.35
C HIS A 356 10.16 -17.66 -20.77
N ARG A 357 8.88 -18.00 -20.92
CA ARG A 357 7.83 -17.03 -21.22
C ARG A 357 6.57 -17.37 -20.46
N TYR A 358 5.95 -16.34 -19.89
CA TYR A 358 4.58 -16.38 -19.41
C TYR A 358 3.66 -15.67 -20.40
N ALA A 359 2.54 -16.31 -20.71
CA ALA A 359 1.43 -15.67 -21.41
C ALA A 359 0.21 -15.70 -20.50
N SER A 360 -0.31 -14.52 -20.19
CA SER A 360 -1.39 -14.37 -19.21
C SER A 360 -2.58 -13.64 -19.81
N ILE A 361 -3.78 -14.11 -19.47
CA ILE A 361 -5.06 -13.49 -19.81
C ILE A 361 -5.84 -13.31 -18.52
N SER A 362 -6.29 -12.09 -18.23
CA SER A 362 -7.18 -11.79 -17.12
C SER A 362 -8.40 -11.00 -17.57
N TYR A 363 -9.54 -11.28 -16.93
CA TYR A 363 -10.84 -10.70 -17.29
C TYR A 363 -11.86 -10.85 -16.17
N ASP A 364 -12.88 -10.00 -16.17
CA ASP A 364 -14.01 -10.06 -15.24
C ASP A 364 -15.28 -10.53 -15.96
N ALA A 365 -16.05 -11.40 -15.34
CA ALA A 365 -17.37 -11.82 -15.83
C ALA A 365 -18.28 -12.27 -14.68
N ASN A 366 -19.53 -11.81 -14.67
CA ASN A 366 -20.55 -12.19 -13.67
C ASN A 366 -20.09 -12.01 -12.21
N ASP A 367 -19.49 -10.86 -11.88
CA ASP A 367 -18.94 -10.55 -10.55
C ASP A 367 -17.79 -11.46 -10.09
N LEU A 368 -17.18 -12.20 -11.02
CA LEU A 368 -15.99 -13.03 -10.82
C LEU A 368 -14.81 -12.48 -11.61
N SER A 369 -13.62 -12.58 -11.03
CA SER A 369 -12.36 -12.27 -11.71
C SER A 369 -11.63 -13.54 -12.08
N TYR A 370 -11.16 -13.63 -13.32
CA TYR A 370 -10.45 -14.78 -13.86
C TYR A 370 -9.03 -14.40 -14.26
N SER A 371 -8.09 -15.32 -14.05
CA SER A 371 -6.72 -15.18 -14.53
C SER A 371 -6.14 -16.54 -14.88
N THR A 372 -5.58 -16.65 -16.07
CA THR A 372 -4.87 -17.83 -16.56
C THR A 372 -3.48 -17.44 -17.00
N GLN A 373 -2.48 -18.20 -16.55
CA GLN A 373 -1.09 -18.08 -16.96
C GLN A 373 -0.62 -19.40 -17.58
N PHE A 374 0.02 -19.30 -18.74
CA PHE A 374 0.73 -20.40 -19.39
C PHE A 374 2.22 -20.16 -19.30
N THR A 375 2.99 -21.21 -19.08
CA THR A 375 4.46 -21.18 -19.06
C THR A 375 5.00 -21.92 -20.26
N TYR A 376 5.90 -21.29 -21.01
CA TYR A 376 6.57 -21.87 -22.16
C TYR A 376 8.09 -21.85 -21.95
N ASN A 377 8.73 -22.97 -22.25
CA ASN A 377 10.18 -23.08 -22.28
C ASN A 377 10.67 -22.79 -23.69
N ARG A 378 11.72 -21.98 -23.83
CA ARG A 378 12.30 -21.67 -25.12
C ARG A 378 13.12 -22.85 -25.63
N GLN A 379 12.74 -23.42 -26.76
CA GLN A 379 13.40 -24.59 -27.34
C GLN A 379 14.15 -24.19 -28.60
N ALA A 380 15.45 -24.55 -28.68
CA ALA A 380 16.32 -24.24 -29.81
C ALA A 380 16.30 -22.75 -30.24
N GLY A 381 16.12 -21.84 -29.28
CA GLY A 381 16.09 -20.39 -29.52
C GLY A 381 14.72 -19.83 -29.93
N THR A 382 13.67 -20.65 -29.99
CA THR A 382 12.33 -20.23 -30.42
C THR A 382 11.24 -20.59 -29.41
N PHE A 383 10.18 -19.79 -29.37
CA PHE A 383 8.91 -20.14 -28.75
C PHE A 383 7.95 -20.76 -29.80
N SER A 384 6.76 -21.21 -29.38
CA SER A 384 5.74 -21.76 -30.27
C SER A 384 4.90 -20.69 -30.98
N PHE A 385 4.81 -19.49 -30.40
CA PHE A 385 4.13 -18.32 -30.96
C PHE A 385 4.96 -17.07 -30.67
N LEU A 386 4.75 -15.99 -31.44
CA LEU A 386 5.44 -14.71 -31.24
C LEU A 386 6.96 -14.91 -31.04
N ASN A 387 7.59 -15.68 -31.93
CA ASN A 387 8.92 -16.24 -31.70
C ASN A 387 10.00 -15.17 -31.57
N ASP A 388 9.87 -14.10 -32.37
CA ASP A 388 10.81 -12.98 -32.40
C ASP A 388 10.53 -11.91 -31.31
N TRP A 389 9.46 -12.10 -30.53
CA TRP A 389 9.04 -11.17 -29.48
C TRP A 389 9.84 -11.42 -28.20
N VAL A 390 11.13 -11.16 -28.29
CA VAL A 390 12.13 -11.17 -27.21
C VAL A 390 13.07 -9.99 -27.38
N GLY A 391 13.60 -9.42 -26.29
CA GLY A 391 14.34 -8.16 -26.37
C GLY A 391 13.45 -7.04 -26.92
N LEU A 392 12.27 -6.91 -26.33
CA LEU A 392 11.14 -6.13 -26.82
C LEU A 392 11.45 -4.64 -26.87
N GLU A 393 12.29 -4.12 -25.97
CA GLU A 393 12.65 -2.70 -25.90
C GLU A 393 13.07 -2.12 -27.25
N GLY A 394 13.93 -2.84 -27.99
CA GLY A 394 14.42 -2.42 -29.30
C GLY A 394 13.37 -2.49 -30.43
N GLN A 395 12.24 -3.15 -30.17
CA GLN A 395 11.22 -3.47 -31.18
C GLN A 395 9.89 -2.75 -30.93
N LEU A 396 9.71 -2.08 -29.78
CA LEU A 396 8.44 -1.51 -29.30
C LEU A 396 7.67 -0.67 -30.34
N SER A 397 8.38 0.05 -31.22
CA SER A 397 7.76 0.87 -32.27
C SER A 397 7.14 0.08 -33.42
N THR A 398 7.49 -1.20 -33.55
CA THR A 398 7.06 -2.10 -34.62
C THR A 398 6.11 -3.20 -34.15
N LEU A 399 6.05 -3.45 -32.84
CA LEU A 399 5.16 -4.47 -32.27
C LEU A 399 3.69 -4.11 -32.50
N ASN A 400 2.90 -5.12 -32.86
CA ASN A 400 1.47 -4.96 -33.10
C ASN A 400 0.66 -5.61 -31.97
N MET A 401 0.06 -4.80 -31.09
CA MET A 401 -0.73 -5.33 -29.97
C MET A 401 -1.95 -6.16 -30.41
N GLY A 402 -2.43 -5.99 -31.64
CA GLY A 402 -3.46 -6.86 -32.21
C GLY A 402 -2.96 -8.29 -32.46
N GLU A 403 -1.69 -8.45 -32.80
CA GLU A 403 -1.05 -9.76 -32.93
C GLU A 403 -0.89 -10.44 -31.56
N LEU A 404 -0.45 -9.69 -30.55
CA LEU A 404 -0.40 -10.17 -29.16
C LEU A 404 -1.78 -10.64 -28.68
N THR A 405 -2.79 -9.79 -28.86
CA THR A 405 -4.17 -10.08 -28.48
C THR A 405 -4.67 -11.34 -29.18
N ALA A 406 -4.47 -11.45 -30.51
CA ALA A 406 -4.92 -12.60 -31.28
C ALA A 406 -4.21 -13.90 -30.87
N ALA A 407 -2.91 -13.84 -30.59
CA ALA A 407 -2.13 -14.99 -30.16
C ALA A 407 -2.59 -15.53 -28.80
N LEU A 408 -2.78 -14.64 -27.81
CA LEU A 408 -3.19 -15.05 -26.47
C LEU A 408 -4.68 -15.41 -26.39
N GLU A 409 -5.56 -14.75 -27.15
CA GLU A 409 -6.98 -15.09 -27.20
C GLU A 409 -7.23 -16.48 -27.83
N ALA A 410 -6.29 -16.99 -28.64
CA ALA A 410 -6.37 -18.34 -29.20
C ALA A 410 -6.00 -19.44 -28.20
N LEU A 411 -5.39 -19.10 -27.06
CA LEU A 411 -5.03 -20.07 -26.03
C LEU A 411 -6.28 -20.61 -25.31
N PRO A 412 -6.26 -21.85 -24.79
CA PRO A 412 -7.37 -22.41 -24.03
C PRO A 412 -7.41 -21.84 -22.62
N TYR A 413 -7.58 -20.51 -22.48
CA TYR A 413 -7.54 -19.79 -21.22
C TYR A 413 -8.80 -19.88 -20.33
N PRO A 414 -10.03 -20.17 -20.81
CA PRO A 414 -11.21 -20.18 -19.93
C PRO A 414 -11.06 -21.09 -18.72
N TYR A 415 -11.57 -20.66 -17.56
CA TYR A 415 -11.34 -21.33 -16.28
C TYR A 415 -11.93 -22.74 -16.19
N ASP A 416 -13.10 -23.01 -16.79
CA ASP A 416 -13.86 -24.24 -16.52
C ASP A 416 -13.31 -25.50 -17.20
N GLU A 417 -12.38 -25.35 -18.14
CA GLU A 417 -11.81 -26.46 -18.90
C GLU A 417 -10.31 -26.54 -18.67
N PRO A 418 -9.73 -27.72 -18.37
CA PRO A 418 -8.28 -27.87 -18.34
C PRO A 418 -7.66 -27.45 -19.68
N SER A 419 -6.52 -26.76 -19.65
CA SER A 419 -5.83 -26.42 -20.88
C SER A 419 -5.37 -27.68 -21.62
N GLN A 420 -5.54 -27.65 -22.95
CA GLN A 420 -5.08 -28.69 -23.88
C GLN A 420 -3.95 -28.17 -24.78
N ASP A 421 -3.29 -27.07 -24.40
CA ASP A 421 -2.17 -26.52 -25.17
C ASP A 421 -0.96 -27.47 -25.07
N PRO A 422 -0.55 -28.12 -26.19
CA PRO A 422 0.54 -29.09 -26.18
C PRO A 422 1.93 -28.44 -26.03
N ASP A 423 2.05 -27.14 -26.29
CA ASP A 423 3.34 -26.43 -26.26
C ASP A 423 3.62 -25.81 -24.89
N ALA A 424 2.58 -25.65 -24.05
CA ALA A 424 2.72 -25.15 -22.70
C ALA A 424 3.44 -26.19 -21.81
N ALA A 425 4.55 -25.77 -21.18
CA ALA A 425 5.27 -26.60 -20.22
C ALA A 425 4.47 -26.79 -18.92
N SER A 426 3.74 -25.75 -18.51
CA SER A 426 2.77 -25.78 -17.41
C SER A 426 1.74 -24.67 -17.59
N TRP A 427 0.66 -24.73 -16.83
CA TRP A 427 -0.34 -23.66 -16.78
C TRP A 427 -1.01 -23.64 -15.40
N VAL A 428 -1.53 -22.47 -15.03
CA VAL A 428 -2.36 -22.28 -13.84
C VAL A 428 -3.57 -21.41 -14.20
N LYS A 429 -4.75 -21.84 -13.75
CA LYS A 429 -6.01 -21.12 -13.91
C LYS A 429 -6.53 -20.74 -12.55
N SER A 430 -7.06 -19.54 -12.43
CA SER A 430 -7.63 -19.04 -11.19
C SER A 430 -8.92 -18.27 -11.41
N MET A 431 -9.83 -18.42 -10.47
CA MET A 431 -11.09 -17.70 -10.36
C MET A 431 -11.16 -17.14 -8.94
N THR A 432 -11.53 -15.86 -8.85
CA THR A 432 -11.66 -15.13 -7.61
C THR A 432 -13.11 -14.65 -7.47
N ALA A 433 -13.73 -15.00 -6.35
CA ALA A 433 -15.05 -14.55 -5.95
C ALA A 433 -14.97 -13.72 -4.67
N SER A 434 -15.88 -12.75 -4.52
CA SER A 434 -16.08 -12.04 -3.26
C SER A 434 -17.40 -12.48 -2.62
N GLU A 435 -17.35 -13.11 -1.44
CA GLU A 435 -18.51 -13.66 -0.75
C GLU A 435 -18.48 -13.27 0.74
N ASN A 436 -19.53 -12.57 1.21
CA ASN A 436 -19.69 -12.17 2.61
C ASN A 436 -18.47 -11.42 3.20
N GLY A 437 -17.79 -10.61 2.39
CA GLY A 437 -16.58 -9.88 2.79
C GLY A 437 -15.27 -10.68 2.68
N ASN A 438 -15.34 -11.97 2.35
CA ASN A 438 -14.17 -12.79 2.05
C ASN A 438 -13.84 -12.71 0.55
N THR A 439 -12.56 -12.81 0.22
CA THR A 439 -12.09 -13.05 -1.15
C THR A 439 -11.63 -14.50 -1.25
N ILE A 440 -12.30 -15.29 -2.08
CA ILE A 440 -12.00 -16.70 -2.28
C ILE A 440 -11.36 -16.86 -3.65
N ARG A 441 -10.07 -17.18 -3.67
CA ARG A 441 -9.35 -17.53 -4.90
C ARG A 441 -9.22 -19.03 -4.99
N THR A 442 -9.85 -19.61 -6.01
CA THR A 442 -9.68 -21.02 -6.35
C THR A 442 -8.79 -21.10 -7.58
N SER A 443 -7.75 -21.93 -7.52
CA SER A 443 -6.85 -22.17 -8.64
C SER A 443 -6.57 -23.64 -8.83
N TYR A 444 -6.25 -24.02 -10.06
CA TYR A 444 -5.73 -25.34 -10.37
C TYR A 444 -4.73 -25.28 -11.51
N ASP A 445 -3.81 -26.23 -11.52
CA ASP A 445 -2.69 -26.24 -12.44
C ASP A 445 -2.62 -27.52 -13.30
N SER A 446 -1.64 -27.54 -14.20
CA SER A 446 -1.35 -28.65 -15.10
C SER A 446 -0.99 -29.96 -14.39
N ASP A 447 -0.60 -29.92 -13.11
CA ASP A 447 -0.30 -31.10 -12.31
C ASP A 447 -1.55 -31.67 -11.62
N GLY A 448 -2.70 -31.02 -11.80
CA GLY A 448 -3.97 -31.40 -11.18
C GLY A 448 -4.05 -31.00 -9.70
N LEU A 449 -3.17 -30.12 -9.24
CA LEU A 449 -3.22 -29.58 -7.89
C LEU A 449 -4.22 -28.43 -7.85
N TYR A 450 -5.21 -28.55 -6.96
CA TYR A 450 -6.15 -27.47 -6.66
C TYR A 450 -5.72 -26.78 -5.38
N LYS A 451 -5.79 -25.44 -5.39
CA LYS A 451 -5.59 -24.58 -4.22
C LYS A 451 -6.79 -23.67 -4.06
N LYS A 452 -7.25 -23.53 -2.82
CA LYS A 452 -8.28 -22.56 -2.43
C LYS A 452 -7.70 -21.70 -1.34
N GLN A 453 -7.47 -20.44 -1.67
CA GLN A 453 -7.04 -19.43 -0.74
C GLN A 453 -8.26 -18.58 -0.37
N THR A 454 -8.62 -18.57 0.90
CA THR A 454 -9.65 -17.68 1.43
C THR A 454 -8.96 -16.57 2.18
N THR A 455 -9.07 -15.34 1.68
CA THR A 455 -8.81 -14.13 2.45
C THR A 455 -10.10 -13.78 3.18
N HIS A 456 -10.08 -13.87 4.50
CA HIS A 456 -11.22 -13.52 5.33
C HIS A 456 -11.40 -12.00 5.42
N ALA A 457 -12.60 -11.56 5.79
CA ALA A 457 -12.90 -10.13 5.93
C ALA A 457 -11.99 -9.40 6.94
N ASP A 458 -11.44 -10.12 7.92
CA ASP A 458 -10.46 -9.65 8.90
C ASP A 458 -9.01 -9.68 8.40
N GLY A 459 -8.81 -10.05 7.13
CA GLY A 459 -7.51 -10.15 6.52
C GLY A 459 -6.78 -11.47 6.76
N THR A 460 -7.22 -12.32 7.66
CA THR A 460 -6.57 -13.63 7.84
C THR A 460 -6.70 -14.47 6.56
N HIS A 461 -5.75 -15.39 6.35
CA HIS A 461 -5.78 -16.28 5.19
C HIS A 461 -5.82 -17.73 5.63
N SER A 462 -6.65 -18.52 4.94
CA SER A 462 -6.56 -19.97 4.96
C SER A 462 -6.22 -20.48 3.57
N LEU A 463 -5.40 -21.54 3.53
CA LEU A 463 -5.03 -22.23 2.31
C LEU A 463 -5.43 -23.69 2.44
N GLU A 464 -6.29 -24.12 1.53
CA GLU A 464 -6.72 -25.50 1.40
C GLU A 464 -6.23 -26.04 0.05
N CYS A 465 -5.89 -27.33 0.01
CA CYS A 465 -5.47 -28.03 -1.21
C CYS A 465 -6.40 -29.21 -1.50
N GLY A 466 -6.51 -29.56 -2.79
CA GLY A 466 -7.33 -30.67 -3.25
C GLY A 466 -6.85 -31.19 -4.61
N THR A 467 -7.56 -32.18 -5.15
CA THR A 467 -7.24 -32.79 -6.45
C THR A 467 -8.40 -32.77 -7.45
N ASP A 468 -9.55 -32.24 -7.05
CA ASP A 468 -10.79 -32.26 -7.85
C ASP A 468 -11.60 -30.96 -7.77
N GLY A 469 -11.13 -29.96 -7.01
CA GLY A 469 -11.83 -28.70 -6.78
C GLY A 469 -13.09 -28.82 -5.91
N ILE A 470 -13.38 -29.99 -5.35
CA ILE A 470 -14.58 -30.27 -4.54
C ILE A 470 -14.17 -30.65 -3.12
N ASN A 471 -13.20 -31.55 -2.98
CA ASN A 471 -12.69 -32.04 -1.72
C ASN A 471 -11.43 -31.26 -1.33
N TRP A 472 -11.51 -30.56 -0.20
CA TRP A 472 -10.47 -29.67 0.30
C TRP A 472 -9.90 -30.22 1.61
N GLY A 473 -8.58 -30.11 1.76
CA GLY A 473 -7.86 -30.47 2.97
C GLY A 473 -6.65 -29.58 3.21
N THR A 474 -5.86 -29.88 4.23
CA THR A 474 -4.60 -29.17 4.49
C THR A 474 -3.62 -29.41 3.35
N CYS A 475 -2.98 -28.35 2.87
CA CYS A 475 -1.85 -28.46 1.95
C CYS A 475 -0.69 -29.20 2.62
N GLN A 476 -0.10 -30.16 1.90
CA GLN A 476 1.06 -30.93 2.35
C GLN A 476 2.37 -30.28 1.95
#